data_AF-A0A815USM7-F1
#
_entry.id   AF-A0A815USM7-F1
#
_cell.length_a   1.000
_cell.length_b   1.000
_cell.length_c   1.000
_cell.angle_alpha   90.00
_cell.angle_beta   90.00
_cell.angle_gamma   90.00
#
_symmetry.space_group_name_H-M   'P 1'
#
loop_
_entity.id
_entity.type
_entity.pdbx_description
1 polymer ?
#
loop_
_entity_poly.entity_id
_entity_poly.type
_entity_poly.pdbx_seq_one_letter_code
_entity_poly.pdbx_strand_id
1 'polypeptide(L)'
;MADIEKNYLQVPNAHWWVAVSTDDNRIVGQVALQPLRLGNPFYYQQLPPEERDQICELRRMSVAPDAQKYGIGSRLLTTLLDFARQHGYRQ
;
A
#
# COMPACT_ATOMS: atom_id res chain seq x y z
N MET A 1 18.23 -3.73 0.35
CA MET A 1 16.99 -3.39 1.07
C MET A 1 16.39 -2.17 0.40
N ALA A 2 15.08 -2.12 0.14
CA ALA A 2 14.46 -0.97 -0.54
C ALA A 2 14.46 0.24 0.40
N ASP A 3 14.84 1.41 -0.11
CA ASP A 3 14.82 2.68 0.62
C ASP A 3 13.36 3.12 0.87
N ILE A 4 12.88 2.94 2.09
CA ILE A 4 11.47 3.18 2.45
C ILE A 4 11.15 4.66 2.38
N GLU A 5 12.08 5.50 2.84
CA GLU A 5 11.89 6.95 2.88
C GLU A 5 11.73 7.50 1.46
N LYS A 6 12.66 7.15 0.57
CA LYS A 6 12.63 7.60 -0.82
C LYS A 6 11.43 7.09 -1.61
N ASN A 7 10.97 5.85 -1.36
CA ASN A 7 9.95 5.22 -2.21
C ASN A 7 8.51 5.41 -1.70
N TYR A 8 8.32 5.72 -0.41
CA TYR A 8 6.99 5.81 0.18
C TYR A 8 6.76 7.07 1.00
N LEU A 9 7.73 7.52 1.80
CA LEU A 9 7.51 8.67 2.70
C LEU A 9 7.65 10.03 2.00
N GLN A 10 8.56 10.12 1.03
CA GLN A 10 8.80 11.36 0.26
C GLN A 10 8.01 11.40 -1.06
N VAL A 11 7.24 10.35 -1.37
CA VAL A 11 6.49 10.24 -2.61
C VAL A 11 5.04 10.66 -2.35
N PRO A 12 4.56 11.74 -3.00
CA PRO A 12 3.16 12.11 -2.93
C PRO A 12 2.25 10.95 -3.35
N ASN A 13 1.21 10.71 -2.57
CA ASN A 13 0.22 9.66 -2.78
C ASN A 13 0.78 8.22 -2.71
N ALA A 14 1.97 8.00 -2.16
CA ALA A 14 2.41 6.68 -1.69
C ALA A 14 2.34 6.64 -0.16
N HIS A 15 2.04 5.48 0.43
CA HIS A 15 1.97 5.30 1.87
C HIS A 15 2.37 3.88 2.27
N TRP A 16 2.84 3.72 3.50
CA TRP A 16 3.16 2.42 4.11
C TRP A 16 2.52 2.35 5.49
N TRP A 17 1.68 1.35 5.72
CA TRP A 17 1.07 1.08 7.02
C TRP A 17 1.62 -0.19 7.63
N VAL A 18 1.70 -0.19 8.95
CA VAL A 18 2.07 -1.35 9.76
C VAL A 18 0.97 -1.62 10.78
N ALA A 19 0.72 -2.90 11.04
CA ALA A 19 -0.07 -3.34 12.18
C ALA A 19 0.87 -3.65 13.33
N VAL A 20 0.66 -3.02 14.48
CA VAL A 20 1.47 -3.20 15.68
C VAL A 20 0.63 -3.92 16.73
N SER A 21 1.19 -5.00 17.28
CA SER A 21 0.58 -5.76 18.37
C SER A 21 0.59 -4.94 19.66
N THR A 22 -0.54 -4.93 20.38
CA THR A 22 -0.67 -4.22 21.65
C THR A 22 0.03 -4.92 22.81
N ASP A 23 0.33 -6.21 22.66
CA ASP A 23 0.84 -7.05 23.75
C ASP A 23 2.36 -6.94 23.87
N ASP A 24 3.06 -6.90 22.73
CA ASP A 24 4.53 -6.93 22.62
C ASP A 24 5.11 -5.77 21.79
N ASN A 25 4.27 -4.85 21.32
CA ASN A 25 4.64 -3.70 20.46
C ASN A 25 5.37 -4.11 19.17
N ARG A 26 5.22 -5.36 18.73
CA ARG A 26 5.85 -5.89 17.52
C ARG A 26 5.03 -5.57 16.28
N ILE A 27 5.70 -5.30 15.16
CA ILE A 27 5.04 -5.22 13.85
C ILE A 27 4.63 -6.64 13.42
N VAL A 28 3.32 -6.86 13.29
CA VAL A 28 2.72 -8.15 12.93
C VAL A 28 2.10 -8.16 11.53
N GLY A 29 2.04 -7.02 10.87
CA GLY A 29 1.55 -6.93 9.50
C GLY A 29 1.95 -5.62 8.84
N GLN A 30 1.85 -5.59 7.52
CA GLN A 30 2.17 -4.42 6.72
C GLN A 30 1.39 -4.44 5.40
N VAL A 31 1.18 -3.25 4.86
CA VAL A 31 0.72 -3.02 3.50
C VAL A 31 1.28 -1.69 3.01
N ALA A 32 1.59 -1.61 1.73
CA ALA A 32 2.05 -0.38 1.11
C ALA A 32 1.24 -0.10 -0.16
N LEU A 33 1.14 1.18 -0.49
CA LEU A 33 0.53 1.70 -1.70
C LEU A 33 1.56 2.57 -2.40
N GLN A 34 1.65 2.42 -3.73
CA GLN A 34 2.44 3.33 -4.56
C GLN A 34 1.66 3.72 -5.82
N PRO A 35 1.82 4.94 -6.37
CA PRO A 35 1.34 5.29 -7.70
C PRO A 35 1.84 4.29 -8.76
N LEU A 36 0.99 3.90 -9.72
CA LEU A 36 1.37 2.94 -10.78
C LEU A 36 2.59 3.39 -11.59
N ARG A 37 2.77 4.71 -11.79
CA ARG A 37 3.93 5.29 -12.49
C ARG A 37 5.29 4.94 -11.89
N LEU A 38 5.32 4.50 -10.62
CA LEU A 38 6.54 4.05 -9.92
C LEU A 38 6.71 2.53 -9.96
N GLY A 39 5.70 1.81 -10.46
CA GLY A 39 5.70 0.37 -10.65
C GLY A 39 6.36 -0.03 -11.97
N ASN A 40 5.85 -1.11 -12.57
CA ASN A 40 6.36 -1.56 -13.86
C ASN A 40 5.86 -0.61 -14.99
N PRO A 41 6.76 0.03 -15.77
CA PRO A 41 6.38 0.93 -16.84
C PRO A 41 5.44 0.32 -17.89
N PHE A 42 5.49 -1.00 -18.08
CA PHE A 42 4.63 -1.72 -19.02
C PHE A 42 3.14 -1.51 -18.70
N TYR A 43 2.74 -1.62 -17.43
CA TYR A 43 1.34 -1.43 -17.04
C TYR A 43 0.93 0.05 -17.13
N TYR A 44 1.82 0.96 -16.74
CA TYR A 44 1.53 2.40 -16.80
C TYR A 44 1.30 2.90 -18.23
N GLN A 45 2.08 2.39 -19.20
CA GLN A 45 1.97 2.78 -20.60
C GLN A 45 0.70 2.26 -21.28
N GLN A 46 0.11 1.18 -20.76
CA GLN A 46 -1.13 0.59 -21.28
C GLN A 46 -2.39 1.35 -20.88
N LEU A 47 -2.32 2.20 -19.86
CA LEU A 47 -3.47 2.99 -19.41
C LEU A 47 -3.74 4.20 -20.32
N PRO A 48 -5.02 4.58 -20.49
CA PRO A 48 -5.41 5.86 -21.06
C PRO A 48 -4.71 7.02 -20.32
N PRO A 49 -4.21 8.05 -21.02
CA PRO A 49 -3.49 9.17 -20.39
C PRO A 49 -4.24 9.81 -19.21
N GLU A 50 -5.56 9.90 -19.28
CA GLU A 50 -6.45 10.45 -18.27
C GLU A 50 -6.61 9.60 -17.01
N GLU A 51 -6.28 8.31 -17.06
CA GLU A 51 -6.38 7.37 -15.93
C GLU A 51 -5.04 7.10 -15.26
N ARG A 52 -3.92 7.40 -15.92
CA ARG A 52 -2.57 7.03 -15.49
C ARG A 52 -2.23 7.44 -14.06
N ASP A 53 -2.62 8.65 -13.66
CA ASP A 53 -2.37 9.17 -12.31
C ASP A 53 -3.47 8.79 -11.29
N GLN A 54 -4.53 8.10 -11.74
CA GLN A 54 -5.65 7.63 -10.92
C GLN A 54 -5.53 6.15 -10.55
N ILE A 55 -4.44 5.46 -10.94
CA ILE A 55 -4.21 4.06 -10.59
C ILE A 55 -3.02 3.93 -9.63
N CYS A 56 -3.20 3.11 -8.59
CA CYS A 56 -2.16 2.75 -7.63
C CYS A 56 -1.95 1.24 -7.58
N GLU A 57 -0.77 0.81 -7.14
CA GLU A 57 -0.45 -0.59 -6.87
C GLU A 57 -0.45 -0.86 -5.37
N LEU A 58 -1.10 -1.96 -4.97
CA LEU A 58 -0.89 -2.57 -3.66
C LEU A 58 0.46 -3.31 -3.65
N ARG A 59 1.24 -3.07 -2.60
CA ARG A 59 2.58 -3.64 -2.41
C ARG A 59 2.73 -4.15 -1.00
N ARG A 60 3.67 -5.08 -0.80
CA ARG A 60 4.15 -5.51 0.52
C ARG A 60 3.05 -5.95 1.50
N MET A 61 1.95 -6.52 1.01
CA MET A 61 0.91 -7.05 1.88
C MET A 61 1.40 -8.33 2.56
N SER A 62 1.48 -8.32 3.89
CA SER A 62 1.81 -9.51 4.67
C SER A 62 1.29 -9.41 6.10
N VAL A 63 0.95 -10.55 6.69
CA VAL A 63 0.62 -10.70 8.10
C VAL A 63 1.42 -11.87 8.65
N ALA A 64 2.06 -11.67 9.81
CA ALA A 64 2.86 -12.67 10.49
C ALA A 64 2.02 -13.93 10.76
N PRO A 65 2.54 -15.16 10.56
CA PRO A 65 1.75 -16.39 10.66
C PRO A 65 0.99 -16.57 11.97
N ASP A 66 1.61 -16.17 13.08
CA ASP A 66 1.05 -16.18 14.43
C ASP A 66 -0.04 -15.12 14.68
N ALA A 67 -0.15 -14.13 13.80
CA ALA A 67 -1.13 -13.06 13.83
C ALA A 67 -2.18 -13.16 12.70
N GLN A 68 -2.20 -14.26 11.94
CA GLN A 68 -3.21 -14.49 10.90
C GLN A 68 -4.56 -14.91 11.49
N LYS A 69 -5.62 -14.83 10.68
CA LYS A 69 -7.01 -15.19 11.04
C LYS A 69 -7.68 -14.31 12.10
N TYR A 70 -7.03 -13.22 12.54
CA TYR A 70 -7.61 -12.20 13.44
C TYR A 70 -8.16 -10.96 12.70
N GLY A 71 -8.33 -11.03 11.37
CA GLY A 71 -8.84 -9.91 10.57
C GLY A 71 -7.84 -8.75 10.33
N ILE A 72 -6.58 -8.90 10.75
CA ILE A 72 -5.52 -7.89 10.55
C ILE A 72 -5.34 -7.56 9.06
N GLY A 73 -5.31 -8.59 8.21
CA GLY A 73 -5.14 -8.41 6.77
C GLY A 73 -6.27 -7.61 6.14
N SER A 74 -7.51 -7.89 6.54
CA SER A 74 -8.69 -7.14 6.09
C SER A 74 -8.63 -5.69 6.53
N ARG A 75 -8.25 -5.42 7.79
CA ARG A 75 -8.12 -4.04 8.29
C ARG A 75 -7.03 -3.25 7.55
N LEU A 76 -5.87 -3.85 7.31
CA LEU A 76 -4.80 -3.23 6.51
C LEU A 76 -5.30 -2.87 5.10
N LEU A 77 -6.02 -3.79 4.45
CA LEU A 77 -6.56 -3.55 3.12
C LEU A 77 -7.63 -2.44 3.13
N THR A 78 -8.52 -2.43 4.11
CA THR A 78 -9.51 -1.35 4.28
C THR A 78 -8.83 0.00 4.43
N THR A 79 -7.82 0.11 5.31
CA THR A 79 -7.04 1.34 5.47
C THR A 79 -6.42 1.81 4.17
N LEU A 80 -5.83 0.90 3.39
CA LEU A 80 -5.25 1.22 2.10
C LEU A 80 -6.30 1.71 1.10
N LEU A 81 -7.43 1.02 0.98
CA LEU A 81 -8.49 1.37 0.03
C LEU A 81 -9.16 2.69 0.39
N ASP A 82 -9.35 2.98 1.68
CA ASP A 82 -9.91 4.25 2.13
C ASP A 82 -8.96 5.40 1.83
N PHE A 83 -7.66 5.23 2.09
CA PHE A 83 -6.64 6.18 1.66
C PHE A 83 -6.68 6.40 0.14
N ALA A 84 -6.75 5.31 -0.63
CA ALA A 84 -6.73 5.38 -2.08
C ALA A 84 -7.89 6.23 -2.62
N ARG A 85 -9.11 5.98 -2.14
CA ARG A 85 -10.32 6.74 -2.50
C ARG A 85 -10.20 8.22 -2.12
N GLN A 86 -9.70 8.51 -0.92
CA GLN A 86 -9.53 9.89 -0.45
C GLN A 86 -8.52 10.69 -1.31
N HIS A 87 -7.59 10.01 -1.97
CA HIS A 87 -6.54 10.62 -2.79
C HIS A 87 -6.81 10.52 -4.29
N GLY A 88 -8.03 10.18 -4.69
CA GLY A 88 -8.47 10.19 -6.10
C GLY A 88 -8.05 8.96 -6.91
N TYR A 89 -7.55 7.89 -6.26
CA TYR A 89 -7.32 6.62 -6.92
C TYR A 89 -8.64 5.89 -7.20
N ARG A 90 -8.68 5.17 -8.33
CA ARG A 90 -9.83 4.39 -8.82
C ARG A 90 -9.47 2.90 -8.91
N GLN A 91 -10.49 2.06 -8.77
CA GLN A 91 -10.41 0.60 -8.87
C GLN A 91 -10.75 0.14 -10.29
#